data_AF-A0A7X9UIK5-F1
#
_entry.id   AF-A0A7X9UIK5-F1
#
_cell.length_a   1.000
_cell.length_b   1.000
_cell.length_c   1.000
_cell.angle_alpha   90.00
_cell.angle_beta   90.00
_cell.angle_gamma   90.00
#
_symmetry.space_group_name_H-M   'P 1'
#
loop_
_entity.id
_entity.type
_entity.pdbx_description
1 polymer ?
#
loop_
_entity_poly.entity_id
_entity_poly.type
_entity_poly.pdbx_seq_one_letter_code
_entity_poly.pdbx_strand_id
1 'polypeptide(L)'
;MSKQNELTRYKEFIDTHFPSNVWTSKQGRLKTIDKLHSLAYDNLILIEVFQSWIEEHACQCNKQFLSDFKEYINSILVALPVNHVGFVGYLIRSAVETLLKMLYSLAYPDKDQSTIARTAFRNLKDELKEAYKIKESTKLPKLSQLFSLYGTYSKEIHAHLTNNFNALGTLDYYVSNYFEKMSHFVKDVNAIFKLFIELLCEAINFNFQELTFASIIRLERNLDPENLAIIKEMA
;
A
#
# COMPACT_ATOMS: atom_id res chain seq x y z
N MET A 1 14.56 -16.30 0.61
CA MET A 1 14.96 -16.03 -0.78
C MET A 1 15.47 -14.60 -0.84
N SER A 2 16.43 -14.23 -1.70
CA SER A 2 16.90 -12.84 -1.76
C SER A 2 15.95 -11.98 -2.59
N LYS A 3 15.83 -10.70 -2.24
CA LYS A 3 15.03 -9.69 -2.97
C LYS A 3 15.41 -9.60 -4.45
N GLN A 4 16.69 -9.75 -4.76
CA GLN A 4 17.20 -9.74 -6.14
C GLN A 4 16.73 -10.95 -6.94
N ASN A 5 16.69 -12.15 -6.34
CA ASN A 5 16.21 -13.35 -7.02
C ASN A 5 14.71 -13.24 -7.32
N GLU A 6 13.92 -12.72 -6.38
CA GLU A 6 12.49 -12.48 -6.60
C GLU A 6 12.24 -11.44 -7.70
N LEU A 7 13.05 -10.37 -7.75
CA LEU A 7 12.96 -9.39 -8.82
C LEU A 7 13.23 -10.00 -10.20
N THR A 8 14.23 -10.88 -10.31
CA THR A 8 14.51 -11.60 -11.56
C THR A 8 13.30 -12.46 -11.97
N ARG A 9 12.75 -13.24 -11.05
CA ARG A 9 11.57 -14.08 -11.31
C ARG A 9 10.34 -13.25 -11.69
N TYR A 10 10.16 -12.09 -11.08
CA TYR A 10 9.08 -11.18 -11.41
C TYR A 10 9.22 -10.60 -12.83
N LYS A 11 10.45 -10.27 -13.26
CA LYS A 11 10.71 -9.84 -14.64
C LYS A 11 10.40 -10.96 -15.64
N GLU A 12 10.86 -12.18 -15.37
CA GLU A 12 10.54 -13.36 -16.19
C GLU A 12 9.04 -13.63 -16.26
N PHE A 13 8.33 -13.48 -15.14
CA PHE A 13 6.87 -13.58 -15.09
C PHE A 13 6.21 -12.53 -15.99
N ILE A 14 6.65 -11.26 -15.92
CA ILE A 14 6.12 -10.20 -16.79
C ILE A 14 6.36 -10.54 -18.26
N ASP A 15 7.57 -10.94 -18.62
CA ASP A 15 7.95 -11.24 -20.00
C ASP A 15 7.14 -12.43 -20.56
N THR A 16 6.90 -13.44 -19.72
CA THR A 16 6.15 -14.64 -20.09
C THR A 16 4.65 -14.37 -20.28
N HIS A 17 4.04 -13.63 -19.35
CA HIS A 17 2.58 -13.45 -19.31
C HIS A 17 2.10 -12.18 -19.99
N PHE A 18 2.97 -11.19 -20.17
CA PHE A 18 2.67 -9.91 -20.82
C PHE A 18 3.73 -9.57 -21.89
N PRO A 19 3.98 -10.41 -22.90
CA PRO A 19 5.12 -10.27 -23.83
C PRO A 19 5.11 -8.98 -24.67
N SER A 20 3.95 -8.34 -24.83
CA SER A 20 3.80 -7.06 -25.52
C SER A 20 3.69 -5.86 -24.57
N ASN A 21 4.06 -6.02 -23.30
CA ASN A 21 4.02 -4.92 -22.36
C ASN A 21 4.99 -3.81 -22.79
N VAL A 22 4.57 -2.56 -22.63
CA VAL A 22 5.39 -1.40 -23.01
C VAL A 22 6.58 -1.19 -22.07
N TRP A 23 6.71 -1.96 -20.99
CA TRP A 23 7.65 -1.71 -19.91
C TRP A 23 9.02 -2.35 -20.10
N THR A 24 9.10 -3.42 -20.88
CA THR A 24 10.36 -4.13 -21.19
C THR A 24 11.19 -3.44 -22.27
N SER A 25 10.59 -2.50 -23.01
CA SER A 25 11.19 -1.91 -24.21
C SER A 25 12.07 -0.67 -24.00
N LYS A 26 12.11 -0.06 -22.80
CA LYS A 26 12.94 1.15 -22.52
C LYS A 26 13.55 1.14 -21.11
N GLN A 27 14.83 1.48 -20.99
CA GLN A 27 15.59 1.47 -19.72
C GLN A 27 14.97 2.28 -18.56
N GLY A 28 14.31 3.40 -18.82
CA GLY A 28 13.64 4.19 -17.78
C GLY A 28 12.41 3.50 -17.15
N ARG A 29 11.80 2.56 -17.88
CA ARG A 29 10.58 1.83 -17.49
C ARG A 29 10.89 0.65 -16.56
N LEU A 30 12.05 0.05 -16.73
CA LEU A 30 12.57 -1.01 -15.85
C LEU A 30 12.82 -0.51 -14.42
N LYS A 31 13.33 0.72 -14.24
CA LYS A 31 13.55 1.28 -12.89
C LYS A 31 12.27 1.43 -12.07
N THR A 32 11.17 1.82 -12.72
CA THR A 32 9.86 1.98 -12.07
C THR A 32 9.30 0.63 -11.61
N ILE A 33 9.43 -0.40 -12.44
CA ILE A 33 9.09 -1.79 -12.10
C ILE A 33 9.93 -2.27 -10.93
N ASP A 34 11.24 -2.07 -10.98
CA ASP A 34 12.17 -2.51 -9.92
C ASP A 34 11.82 -1.86 -8.58
N LYS A 35 11.50 -0.56 -8.59
CA LYS A 35 11.07 0.16 -7.39
C LYS A 35 9.74 -0.36 -6.86
N LEU A 36 8.74 -0.56 -7.72
CA LEU A 36 7.44 -1.08 -7.28
C LEU A 36 7.57 -2.50 -6.70
N HIS A 37 8.31 -3.37 -7.38
CA HIS A 37 8.59 -4.72 -6.86
C HIS A 37 9.32 -4.66 -5.52
N SER A 38 10.33 -3.80 -5.40
CA SER A 38 11.06 -3.58 -4.15
C SER A 38 10.12 -3.22 -3.00
N LEU A 39 9.15 -2.33 -3.24
CA LEU A 39 8.14 -1.93 -2.24
C LEU A 39 7.19 -3.08 -1.89
N ALA A 40 6.70 -3.81 -2.88
CA ALA A 40 5.80 -4.95 -2.64
C ALA A 40 6.51 -6.07 -1.84
N TYR A 41 7.79 -6.32 -2.14
CA TYR A 41 8.61 -7.29 -1.42
C TYR A 41 8.84 -6.86 0.03
N ASP A 42 9.20 -5.59 0.27
CA ASP A 42 9.34 -5.04 1.62
C ASP A 42 8.02 -5.12 2.39
N ASN A 43 6.91 -4.81 1.73
CA ASN A 43 5.57 -4.90 2.29
C ASN A 43 5.22 -6.31 2.73
N LEU A 44 5.56 -7.33 1.94
CA LEU A 44 5.34 -8.72 2.31
C LEU A 44 6.08 -9.10 3.60
N ILE A 45 7.35 -8.70 3.72
CA ILE A 45 8.14 -9.00 4.91
C ILE A 45 7.60 -8.27 6.14
N LEU A 46 7.25 -6.98 6.01
CA LEU A 46 6.72 -6.22 7.13
C LEU A 46 5.37 -6.71 7.60
N ILE A 47 4.50 -7.10 6.68
CA ILE A 47 3.20 -7.66 7.05
C ILE A 47 3.38 -8.93 7.88
N GLU A 48 4.29 -9.82 7.50
CA GLU A 48 4.58 -11.01 8.30
C GLU A 48 5.09 -10.65 9.70
N VAL A 49 6.01 -9.68 9.81
CA VAL A 49 6.55 -9.25 11.11
C VAL A 49 5.49 -8.58 11.98
N PHE A 50 4.67 -7.69 11.41
CA PHE A 50 3.57 -7.05 12.13
C PHE A 50 2.48 -8.04 12.51
N GLN A 51 2.18 -9.04 11.66
CA GLN A 51 1.28 -10.12 12.02
C GLN A 51 1.80 -10.85 13.26
N SER A 52 3.04 -11.33 13.23
CA SER A 52 3.65 -12.00 14.39
C SER A 52 3.60 -11.13 15.64
N TRP A 53 3.97 -9.85 15.53
CA TRP A 53 3.91 -8.89 16.64
C TRP A 53 2.50 -8.79 17.24
N ILE A 54 1.49 -8.61 16.40
CA ILE A 54 0.08 -8.51 16.80
C ILE A 54 -0.38 -9.78 17.52
N GLU A 55 0.07 -10.97 17.10
CA GLU A 55 -0.32 -12.23 17.77
C GLU A 55 0.38 -12.37 19.12
N GLU A 56 1.70 -12.12 19.17
CA GLU A 56 2.52 -12.23 20.38
C GLU A 56 2.05 -11.27 21.49
N HIS A 57 1.63 -10.06 21.12
CA HIS A 57 1.16 -9.03 22.04
C HIS A 57 -0.36 -9.00 22.23
N ALA A 58 -1.07 -10.00 21.67
CA ALA A 58 -2.52 -10.13 21.74
C ALA A 58 -3.28 -8.84 21.38
N CYS A 59 -2.79 -8.08 20.39
CA CYS A 59 -3.44 -6.85 19.96
C CYS A 59 -4.83 -7.18 19.39
N GLN A 60 -5.87 -6.59 19.97
CA GLN A 60 -7.24 -6.79 19.53
C GLN A 60 -7.48 -5.99 18.23
N CYS A 61 -7.40 -6.67 17.10
CA CYS A 61 -7.68 -6.08 15.79
C CYS A 61 -8.09 -7.14 14.77
N ASN A 62 -8.63 -6.70 13.63
CA ASN A 62 -8.97 -7.62 12.56
C ASN A 62 -7.81 -7.75 11.56
N LYS A 63 -7.06 -8.86 11.65
CA LYS A 63 -5.89 -9.15 10.80
C LYS A 63 -6.22 -9.32 9.32
N GLN A 64 -7.48 -9.55 8.95
CA GLN A 64 -7.88 -9.68 7.53
C GLN A 64 -7.54 -8.42 6.75
N PHE A 65 -7.71 -7.23 7.34
CA PHE A 65 -7.38 -5.98 6.65
C PHE A 65 -5.89 -5.86 6.32
N LEU A 66 -5.00 -6.45 7.14
CA LEU A 66 -3.57 -6.48 6.82
C LEU A 66 -3.28 -7.42 5.63
N SER A 67 -3.96 -8.56 5.57
CA SER A 67 -3.91 -9.48 4.42
C SER A 67 -4.47 -8.86 3.15
N ASP A 68 -5.60 -8.15 3.24
CA ASP A 68 -6.23 -7.46 2.11
C ASP A 68 -5.32 -6.33 1.58
N PHE A 69 -4.67 -5.59 2.49
CA PHE A 69 -3.70 -4.55 2.12
C PHE A 69 -2.53 -5.14 1.32
N LYS A 70 -1.98 -6.28 1.78
CA LYS A 70 -0.95 -7.03 1.04
C LYS A 70 -1.41 -7.36 -0.37
N GLU A 71 -2.64 -7.87 -0.50
CA GLU A 71 -3.19 -8.31 -1.77
C GLU A 71 -3.36 -7.14 -2.74
N TYR A 72 -3.81 -5.97 -2.27
CA TYR A 72 -3.90 -4.79 -3.12
C TYR A 72 -2.54 -4.28 -3.59
N ILE A 73 -1.52 -4.25 -2.72
CA ILE A 73 -0.16 -3.86 -3.11
C ILE A 73 0.43 -4.85 -4.13
N ASN A 74 0.25 -6.15 -3.92
CA ASN A 74 0.69 -7.19 -4.86
C ASN A 74 -0.06 -7.10 -6.19
N SER A 75 -1.37 -6.82 -6.16
CA SER A 75 -2.18 -6.66 -7.37
C SER A 75 -1.72 -5.49 -8.24
N ILE A 76 -1.11 -4.45 -7.66
CA ILE A 76 -0.54 -3.34 -8.44
C ILE A 76 0.62 -3.83 -9.33
N LEU A 77 1.38 -4.85 -8.91
CA LEU A 77 2.41 -5.48 -9.72
C LEU A 77 1.83 -6.10 -10.99
N VAL A 78 0.62 -6.64 -10.94
CA VAL A 78 -0.05 -7.23 -12.12
C VAL A 78 -0.77 -6.16 -12.95
N ALA A 79 -1.38 -5.18 -12.30
CA ALA A 79 -2.15 -4.13 -12.98
C ALA A 79 -1.27 -3.20 -13.83
N LEU A 80 -0.01 -3.03 -13.44
CA LEU A 80 0.94 -2.18 -14.16
C LEU A 80 1.27 -2.74 -15.55
N PRO A 81 1.75 -4.00 -15.72
CA PRO A 81 1.96 -4.61 -17.04
C PRO A 81 0.73 -4.61 -17.97
N VAL A 82 -0.48 -4.67 -17.41
CA VAL A 82 -1.76 -4.66 -18.17
C VAL A 82 -2.08 -3.29 -18.78
N ASN A 83 -1.36 -2.24 -18.42
CA ASN A 83 -1.51 -0.89 -18.93
C ASN A 83 -2.86 -0.21 -18.68
N HIS A 84 -3.56 -0.60 -17.62
CA HIS A 84 -4.86 -0.02 -17.26
C HIS A 84 -4.77 0.94 -16.08
N VAL A 85 -4.58 2.24 -16.36
CA VAL A 85 -4.43 3.30 -15.35
C VAL A 85 -5.55 3.31 -14.32
N GLY A 86 -6.80 3.18 -14.78
CA GLY A 86 -7.96 3.19 -13.88
C GLY A 86 -7.97 2.01 -12.91
N PHE A 87 -7.34 0.88 -13.29
CA PHE A 87 -7.28 -0.31 -12.45
C PHE A 87 -6.22 -0.14 -11.37
N VAL A 88 -5.05 0.41 -11.73
CA VAL A 88 -4.04 0.79 -10.73
C VAL A 88 -4.59 1.81 -9.73
N GLY A 89 -5.30 2.84 -10.20
CA GLY A 89 -5.93 3.83 -9.32
C GLY A 89 -6.96 3.22 -8.37
N TYR A 90 -7.76 2.26 -8.86
CA TYR A 90 -8.68 1.48 -8.01
C TYR A 90 -7.95 0.68 -6.93
N LEU A 91 -6.85 0.01 -7.28
CA LEU A 91 -6.06 -0.77 -6.33
C LEU A 91 -5.41 0.13 -5.26
N ILE A 92 -4.89 1.29 -5.66
CA ILE A 92 -4.33 2.28 -4.72
C ILE A 92 -5.40 2.78 -3.75
N ARG A 93 -6.58 3.18 -4.25
CA ARG A 93 -7.71 3.59 -3.40
C ARG A 93 -8.07 2.49 -2.40
N SER A 94 -8.15 1.25 -2.88
CA SER A 94 -8.56 0.10 -2.07
C SER A 94 -7.50 -0.26 -1.02
N ALA A 95 -6.21 -0.14 -1.35
CA ALA A 95 -5.11 -0.29 -0.39
C ALA A 95 -5.21 0.77 0.72
N VAL A 96 -5.41 2.05 0.36
CA VAL A 96 -5.58 3.13 1.36
C VAL A 96 -6.80 2.90 2.24
N GLU A 97 -7.95 2.56 1.66
CA GLU A 97 -9.17 2.28 2.41
C GLU A 97 -8.98 1.12 3.39
N THR A 98 -8.29 0.07 2.95
CA THR A 98 -8.01 -1.11 3.76
C THR A 98 -7.06 -0.80 4.90
N LEU A 99 -6.03 0.01 4.65
CA LEU A 99 -5.15 0.51 5.71
C LEU A 99 -5.93 1.32 6.75
N LEU A 100 -6.84 2.20 6.32
CA LEU A 100 -7.71 2.94 7.23
C LEU A 100 -8.62 2.00 8.04
N LYS A 101 -9.16 0.94 7.42
CA LYS A 101 -9.95 -0.08 8.13
C LYS A 101 -9.12 -0.87 9.14
N MET A 102 -7.86 -1.17 8.84
CA MET A 102 -6.92 -1.77 9.78
C MET A 102 -6.70 -0.88 11.01
N LEU A 103 -6.34 0.40 10.79
CA LEU A 103 -6.16 1.37 11.88
C LEU A 103 -7.45 1.57 12.69
N TYR A 104 -8.60 1.55 12.01
CA TYR A 104 -9.90 1.66 12.66
C TYR A 104 -10.23 0.44 13.52
N SER A 105 -9.86 -0.77 13.08
CA SER A 105 -10.00 -1.98 13.89
C SER A 105 -9.16 -1.94 15.17
N LEU A 106 -7.98 -1.32 15.12
CA LEU A 106 -7.12 -1.10 16.29
C LEU A 106 -7.67 -0.01 17.22
N ALA A 107 -8.32 1.02 16.67
CA ALA A 107 -8.93 2.08 17.47
C ALA A 107 -10.23 1.66 18.15
N TYR A 108 -10.96 0.70 17.57
CA TYR A 108 -12.26 0.22 18.03
C TYR A 108 -12.30 -1.31 18.08
N PRO A 109 -11.59 -1.95 19.05
CA PRO A 109 -11.41 -3.40 19.10
C PRO A 109 -12.72 -4.18 19.25
N ASP A 110 -13.76 -3.55 19.81
CA ASP A 110 -15.08 -4.17 20.01
C ASP A 110 -15.90 -4.29 18.71
N LYS A 111 -15.49 -3.63 17.61
CA LYS A 111 -16.22 -3.70 16.35
C LYS A 111 -15.82 -4.94 15.56
N ASP A 112 -16.82 -5.71 15.15
CA ASP A 112 -16.58 -6.88 14.31
C ASP A 112 -16.11 -6.49 12.89
N GLN A 113 -15.51 -7.47 12.20
CA GLN A 113 -15.00 -7.31 10.83
C GLN A 113 -16.04 -6.77 9.84
N SER A 114 -17.25 -7.30 9.89
CA SER A 114 -18.30 -7.01 8.92
C SER A 114 -18.81 -5.59 9.08
N THR A 115 -18.90 -5.13 10.32
CA THR A 115 -19.23 -3.76 10.68
C THR A 115 -18.16 -2.83 10.11
N ILE A 116 -16.87 -3.09 10.40
CA ILE A 116 -15.76 -2.26 9.91
C ILE A 116 -15.70 -2.24 8.38
N ALA A 117 -15.87 -3.39 7.74
CA ALA A 117 -15.81 -3.52 6.28
C ALA A 117 -16.89 -2.71 5.57
N ARG A 118 -18.09 -2.59 6.18
CA ARG A 118 -19.22 -1.82 5.67
C ARG A 118 -19.19 -0.33 6.05
N THR A 119 -18.32 0.07 6.97
CA THR A 119 -18.19 1.47 7.35
C THR A 119 -17.74 2.31 6.15
N ALA A 120 -18.57 3.27 5.76
CA ALA A 120 -18.25 4.18 4.68
C ALA A 120 -17.04 5.06 5.03
N PHE A 121 -16.26 5.44 4.02
CA PHE A 121 -15.05 6.26 4.19
C PHE A 121 -15.27 7.54 5.00
N ARG A 122 -16.43 8.21 4.84
CA ARG A 122 -16.74 9.43 5.61
C ARG A 122 -16.73 9.17 7.11
N ASN A 123 -17.36 8.07 7.54
CA ASN A 123 -17.43 7.70 8.95
C ASN A 123 -16.06 7.22 9.45
N LEU A 124 -15.35 6.39 8.66
CA LEU A 124 -13.97 5.97 8.96
C LEU A 124 -13.07 7.19 9.22
N LYS A 125 -13.14 8.19 8.34
CA LYS A 125 -12.34 9.41 8.43
C LYS A 125 -12.64 10.20 9.69
N ASP A 126 -13.91 10.48 9.97
CA ASP A 126 -14.29 11.35 11.08
C ASP A 126 -14.01 10.67 12.43
N GLU A 127 -14.31 9.38 12.55
CA GLU A 127 -14.06 8.61 13.77
C GLU A 127 -12.56 8.37 14.03
N LEU A 128 -11.77 8.03 13.01
CA LEU A 128 -10.31 7.88 13.18
C LEU A 128 -9.64 9.19 13.61
N LYS A 129 -10.08 10.33 13.06
CA LYS A 129 -9.56 11.63 13.48
C LYS A 129 -9.81 11.88 14.96
N GLU A 130 -11.00 11.57 15.43
CA GLU A 130 -11.36 11.76 16.83
C GLU A 130 -10.55 10.82 17.73
N ALA A 131 -10.43 9.53 17.36
CA ALA A 131 -9.64 8.56 18.10
C ALA A 131 -8.17 8.98 18.25
N TYR A 132 -7.54 9.45 17.16
CA TYR A 132 -6.14 9.89 17.19
C TYR A 132 -5.95 11.22 17.91
N LYS A 133 -6.94 12.11 17.86
CA LYS A 133 -6.94 13.37 18.61
C LYS A 133 -7.05 13.13 20.11
N ILE A 134 -7.95 12.25 20.56
CA ILE A 134 -8.10 11.88 21.97
C ILE A 134 -6.81 11.26 22.52
N LYS A 135 -6.09 10.49 21.70
CA LYS A 135 -4.79 9.89 22.06
C LYS A 135 -3.61 10.87 21.99
N GLU A 136 -3.85 12.16 21.70
CA GLU A 136 -2.80 13.16 21.47
C GLU A 136 -1.72 12.70 20.46
N SER A 137 -2.12 11.90 19.48
CA SER A 137 -1.20 11.30 18.53
C SER A 137 -0.55 12.35 17.65
N THR A 138 0.79 12.32 17.60
CA THR A 138 1.60 13.16 16.71
C THR A 138 1.41 12.80 15.23
N LYS A 139 0.71 11.71 14.91
CA LYS A 139 0.55 11.19 13.54
C LYS A 139 -0.80 11.52 12.91
N LEU A 140 -1.64 12.33 13.55
CA LEU A 140 -2.84 12.91 12.92
C LEU A 140 -2.56 13.58 11.55
N PRO A 141 -1.42 14.27 11.32
CA PRO A 141 -1.04 14.75 9.99
C PRO A 141 -0.83 13.63 8.96
N LYS A 142 -0.26 12.49 9.36
CA LYS A 142 -0.04 11.32 8.48
C LYS A 142 -1.36 10.66 8.10
N LEU A 143 -2.26 10.52 9.06
CA LEU A 143 -3.62 10.06 8.81
C LEU A 143 -4.36 10.97 7.81
N SER A 144 -4.14 12.29 7.90
CA SER A 144 -4.69 13.26 6.95
C SER A 144 -4.13 13.09 5.52
N GLN A 145 -2.88 12.65 5.38
CA GLN A 145 -2.31 12.30 4.07
C GLN A 145 -3.01 11.09 3.45
N LEU A 146 -3.32 10.03 4.23
CA LEU A 146 -4.10 8.90 3.74
C LEU A 146 -5.49 9.32 3.27
N PHE A 147 -6.17 10.20 4.02
CA PHE A 147 -7.48 10.71 3.58
C PHE A 147 -7.41 11.49 2.27
N SER A 148 -6.34 12.26 2.07
CA SER A 148 -6.09 12.99 0.83
C SER A 148 -5.89 12.02 -0.34
N LEU A 149 -5.02 11.02 -0.17
CA LEU A 149 -4.77 9.98 -1.18
C LEU A 149 -6.06 9.24 -1.56
N TYR A 150 -6.85 8.80 -0.57
CA TYR A 150 -8.16 8.20 -0.85
C TYR A 150 -9.05 9.12 -1.68
N GLY A 151 -9.15 10.40 -1.29
CA GLY A 151 -9.97 11.39 -1.98
C GLY A 151 -9.54 11.62 -3.43
N THR A 152 -8.24 11.67 -3.69
CA THR A 152 -7.67 11.79 -5.05
C THR A 152 -8.11 10.61 -5.92
N TYR A 153 -7.80 9.38 -5.49
CA TYR A 153 -8.09 8.19 -6.31
C TYR A 153 -9.59 7.88 -6.42
N SER A 154 -10.39 8.21 -5.39
CA SER A 154 -11.85 8.13 -5.47
C SER A 154 -12.40 9.06 -6.55
N LYS A 155 -11.92 10.32 -6.63
CA LYS A 155 -12.34 11.25 -7.68
C LYS A 155 -11.89 10.80 -9.07
N GLU A 156 -10.66 10.33 -9.22
CA GLU A 156 -10.13 9.91 -10.52
C GLU A 156 -10.94 8.75 -11.11
N ILE A 157 -11.27 7.74 -10.31
CA ILE A 157 -12.09 6.60 -10.76
C ILE A 157 -13.46 7.07 -11.28
N HIS A 158 -14.08 8.06 -10.62
CA HIS A 158 -15.37 8.60 -11.04
C HIS A 158 -15.26 9.55 -12.25
N ALA A 159 -14.21 10.36 -12.33
CA ALA A 159 -14.01 11.33 -13.42
C ALA A 159 -13.77 10.65 -14.78
N HIS A 160 -13.15 9.46 -14.79
CA HIS A 160 -12.92 8.69 -16.02
C HIS A 160 -14.21 8.12 -16.62
N LEU A 161 -15.29 8.00 -15.83
CA LEU A 161 -16.58 7.49 -16.31
C LEU A 161 -17.46 8.58 -16.96
N THR A 162 -17.20 9.87 -16.69
CA THR A 162 -18.14 10.95 -17.02
C THR A 162 -17.76 11.83 -18.21
N ASN A 163 -16.47 11.87 -18.62
CA ASN A 163 -15.97 12.95 -19.48
C ASN A 163 -15.71 12.59 -20.96
N ASN A 164 -15.88 11.34 -21.39
CA ASN A 164 -15.57 10.94 -22.77
C ASN A 164 -16.78 10.33 -23.47
N PHE A 165 -17.40 11.10 -24.36
CA PHE A 165 -18.54 10.66 -25.18
C PHE A 165 -18.14 9.79 -26.39
N ASN A 166 -16.84 9.67 -26.70
CA ASN A 166 -16.30 8.85 -27.79
C ASN A 166 -15.29 7.83 -27.26
N ALA A 167 -15.47 6.56 -27.61
CA ALA A 167 -14.61 5.44 -27.23
C ALA A 167 -13.13 5.66 -27.59
N LEU A 168 -12.84 6.26 -28.75
CA LEU A 168 -11.46 6.53 -29.17
C LEU A 168 -10.76 7.55 -28.27
N GLY A 169 -11.48 8.59 -27.81
CA GLY A 169 -10.92 9.59 -26.89
C GLY A 169 -10.55 9.00 -25.52
N THR A 170 -11.31 8.00 -25.05
CA THR A 170 -10.96 7.24 -23.84
C THR A 170 -9.71 6.39 -24.03
N LEU A 171 -9.58 5.71 -25.17
CA LEU A 171 -8.39 4.91 -25.47
C LEU A 171 -7.14 5.79 -25.64
N ASP A 172 -7.25 6.90 -26.36
CA ASP A 172 -6.15 7.86 -26.53
C ASP A 172 -5.70 8.44 -25.20
N TYR A 173 -6.63 8.79 -24.30
CA TYR A 173 -6.31 9.26 -22.96
C TYR A 173 -5.44 8.25 -22.19
N TYR A 174 -5.81 6.97 -22.22
CA TYR A 174 -5.07 5.93 -21.53
C TYR A 174 -3.70 5.71 -22.13
N VAL A 175 -3.55 5.78 -23.46
CA VAL A 175 -2.26 5.58 -24.14
C VAL A 175 -1.33 6.79 -23.95
N SER A 176 -1.83 8.00 -24.11
CA SER A 176 -1.02 9.23 -24.11
C SER A 176 -0.48 9.61 -22.72
N ASN A 177 -1.26 9.40 -21.66
CA ASN A 177 -0.88 9.82 -20.30
C ASN A 177 -0.34 8.69 -19.42
N TYR A 178 -0.23 7.48 -19.99
CA TYR A 178 0.07 6.26 -19.26
C TYR A 178 1.34 6.37 -18.41
N PHE A 179 2.46 6.74 -19.03
CA PHE A 179 3.78 6.66 -18.41
C PHE A 179 4.00 7.69 -17.29
N GLU A 180 3.47 8.89 -17.48
CA GLU A 180 3.55 9.95 -16.47
C GLU A 180 2.75 9.55 -15.23
N LYS A 181 1.50 9.11 -15.42
CA LYS A 181 0.64 8.63 -14.33
C LYS A 181 1.26 7.47 -13.57
N MET A 182 1.91 6.55 -14.26
CA MET A 182 2.51 5.38 -13.62
C MET A 182 3.70 5.73 -12.73
N SER A 183 4.52 6.71 -13.13
CA SER A 183 5.57 7.23 -12.24
C SER A 183 4.99 7.90 -10.99
N HIS A 184 3.81 8.53 -11.11
CA HIS A 184 3.09 9.09 -9.98
C HIS A 184 2.52 7.97 -9.08
N PHE A 185 1.94 6.92 -9.66
CA PHE A 185 1.44 5.77 -8.91
C PHE A 185 2.53 5.11 -8.07
N VAL A 186 3.74 4.92 -8.60
CA VAL A 186 4.84 4.34 -7.80
C VAL A 186 5.29 5.29 -6.68
N LYS A 187 5.26 6.61 -6.90
CA LYS A 187 5.52 7.58 -5.83
C LYS A 187 4.45 7.52 -4.75
N ASP A 188 3.18 7.41 -5.13
CA ASP A 188 2.06 7.34 -4.19
C ASP A 188 2.05 6.01 -3.43
N VAL A 189 2.33 4.89 -4.09
CA VAL A 189 2.51 3.58 -3.41
C VAL A 189 3.66 3.65 -2.40
N ASN A 190 4.77 4.29 -2.74
CA ASN A 190 5.87 4.52 -1.81
C ASN A 190 5.45 5.38 -0.61
N ALA A 191 4.66 6.44 -0.84
CA ALA A 191 4.13 7.28 0.23
C ALA A 191 3.17 6.49 1.14
N ILE A 192 2.27 5.70 0.56
CA ILE A 192 1.36 4.81 1.29
C ILE A 192 2.15 3.82 2.12
N PHE A 193 3.23 3.25 1.58
CA PHE A 193 4.06 2.29 2.29
C PHE A 193 4.76 2.91 3.51
N LYS A 194 5.29 4.13 3.39
CA LYS A 194 5.85 4.86 4.54
C LYS A 194 4.78 5.17 5.58
N LEU A 195 3.61 5.65 5.15
CA LEU A 195 2.48 5.92 6.04
C LEU A 195 1.99 4.64 6.75
N PHE A 196 1.99 3.50 6.05
CA PHE A 196 1.68 2.20 6.62
C PHE A 196 2.61 1.84 7.77
N ILE A 197 3.93 1.95 7.57
CA ILE A 197 4.94 1.69 8.61
C ILE A 197 4.67 2.61 9.81
N GLU A 198 4.61 3.91 9.57
CA GLU A 198 4.56 4.89 10.65
C GLU A 198 3.27 4.82 11.47
N LEU A 199 2.12 4.66 10.81
CA LEU A 199 0.82 4.61 11.48
C LEU A 199 0.59 3.27 12.17
N LEU A 200 1.02 2.17 11.55
CA LEU A 200 0.82 0.85 12.13
C LEU A 200 1.75 0.62 13.31
N CYS A 201 3.03 1.02 13.23
CA CYS A 201 3.96 0.94 14.36
C CYS A 201 3.41 1.66 15.59
N GLU A 202 2.93 2.89 15.43
CA GLU A 202 2.30 3.62 16.54
C GLU A 202 1.04 2.91 17.04
N ALA A 203 0.16 2.49 16.13
CA ALA A 203 -1.14 1.93 16.51
C ALA A 203 -1.04 0.60 17.28
N ILE A 204 0.03 -0.18 17.05
CA ILE A 204 0.29 -1.46 17.74
C ILE A 204 1.38 -1.35 18.83
N ASN A 205 1.87 -0.14 19.11
CA ASN A 205 3.02 0.12 19.98
C ASN A 205 4.22 -0.79 19.64
N PHE A 206 4.56 -0.86 18.36
CA PHE A 206 5.63 -1.72 17.86
C PHE A 206 6.97 -1.30 18.45
N ASN A 207 7.74 -2.25 19.00
CA ASN A 207 9.09 -2.03 19.52
C ASN A 207 10.09 -2.95 18.79
N PHE A 208 11.06 -2.35 18.10
CA PHE A 208 12.04 -3.09 17.30
C PHE A 208 13.01 -3.88 18.16
N GLN A 209 13.28 -3.42 19.39
CA GLN A 209 14.20 -4.05 20.33
C GLN A 209 13.61 -5.32 20.96
N GLU A 210 12.29 -5.44 20.97
CA GLU A 210 11.56 -6.59 21.50
C GLU A 210 11.36 -7.69 20.45
N LEU A 211 11.78 -7.45 19.20
CA LEU A 211 11.74 -8.47 18.15
C LEU A 211 12.71 -9.62 18.43
N THR A 212 12.31 -10.82 18.01
CA THR A 212 13.24 -11.96 17.98
C THR A 212 14.45 -11.66 17.10
N PHE A 213 15.60 -12.25 17.44
CA PHE A 213 16.82 -12.12 16.65
C PHE A 213 16.63 -12.53 15.18
N ALA A 214 15.80 -13.54 14.93
CA ALA A 214 15.46 -13.98 13.57
C ALA A 214 14.69 -12.90 12.80
N SER A 215 13.70 -12.25 13.42
CA SER A 215 12.97 -11.12 12.84
C SER A 215 13.88 -9.93 12.55
N ILE A 216 14.78 -9.58 13.48
CA ILE A 216 15.75 -8.50 13.29
C ILE A 216 16.64 -8.77 12.08
N ILE A 217 17.27 -9.95 12.01
CA ILE A 217 18.11 -10.34 10.86
C ILE A 217 17.30 -10.28 9.56
N ARG A 218 16.06 -10.76 9.58
CA ARG A 218 15.20 -10.77 8.41
C ARG A 218 14.92 -9.35 7.93
N LEU A 219 14.60 -8.43 8.82
CA LEU A 219 14.37 -7.03 8.47
C LEU A 219 15.65 -6.38 7.91
N GLU A 220 16.77 -6.49 8.63
CA GLU A 220 18.04 -5.85 8.25
C GLU A 220 18.62 -6.35 6.92
N ARG A 221 18.38 -7.62 6.57
CA ARG A 221 18.88 -8.19 5.32
C ARG A 221 18.04 -7.86 4.09
N ASN A 222 16.76 -7.53 4.27
CA ASN A 222 15.82 -7.51 3.15
C ASN A 222 15.16 -6.17 2.90
N LEU A 223 14.92 -5.36 3.94
CA LEU A 223 14.28 -4.06 3.78
C LEU A 223 15.21 -3.06 3.13
N ASP A 224 14.62 -2.13 2.38
CA ASP A 224 15.31 -0.91 2.02
C ASP A 224 15.80 -0.18 3.30
N PRO A 225 17.06 0.32 3.33
CA PRO A 225 17.61 1.01 4.48
C PRO A 225 16.78 2.21 4.95
N GLU A 226 16.12 2.93 4.04
CA GLU A 226 15.25 4.04 4.40
C GLU A 226 14.04 3.56 5.21
N ASN A 227 13.42 2.46 4.78
CA ASN A 227 12.27 1.87 5.47
C ASN A 227 12.68 1.29 6.83
N LEU A 228 13.84 0.66 6.91
CA LEU A 228 14.40 0.16 8.16
C LEU A 228 14.68 1.30 9.16
N ALA A 229 15.19 2.43 8.68
CA ALA A 229 15.45 3.60 9.51
C ALA A 229 14.14 4.15 10.12
N ILE A 230 13.07 4.25 9.32
CA ILE A 230 11.74 4.65 9.81
C ILE A 230 11.28 3.70 10.91
N ILE A 231 11.40 2.38 10.72
CA ILE A 231 10.99 1.39 11.73
C ILE A 231 11.77 1.59 13.03
N LYS A 232 13.10 1.76 12.94
CA LYS A 232 13.95 1.95 14.12
C LYS A 232 13.72 3.28 14.84
N GLU A 233 13.23 4.31 14.14
CA GLU A 233 12.88 5.60 14.76
C GLU A 233 11.51 5.55 15.46
N MET A 234 10.58 4.75 14.94
CA MET A 234 9.22 4.65 15.47
C MET A 234 9.06 3.68 16.63
N ALA A 235 10.12 2.92 16.97
CA ALA A 235 10.05 1.73 17.81
C ALA A 235 11.02 1.77 18.99
#